data_AF-A3JIN8-F1
#
_entry.id   AF-A3JIN8-F1
#
_cell.length_a   1.000
_cell.length_b   1.000
_cell.length_c   1.000
_cell.angle_alpha   90.00
_cell.angle_beta   90.00
_cell.angle_gamma   90.00
#
_symmetry.space_group_name_H-M   'P 1'
#
loop_
_entity.id
_entity.type
_entity.pdbx_description
1 polymer ?
#
loop_
_entity_poly.entity_id
_entity_poly.type
_entity_poly.pdbx_seq_one_letter_code
_entity_poly.pdbx_strand_id
1 'polypeptide(L)'
;MQPSASSIALNRVLGSDVSVIQGALNANGQLFLVNPNGVLFSPTAQVNVGSLVASTLDIRAEDFMNGNYLFSGNSTAGVKNEGLITTANDGSVALIAARIENTGSITAPQGNVLMGAGRTVRLNLGGPVKLEVQEGALNTLIEQGGAVRANGGLVYLTAKAAGDLAASVINHTGITEARALSTGAKGEIYLMGDMALGKVEVAGTLDASTPENGNGGFIETSALTVTINDTVHVTTAATAGQNGQ
;
A
#
# COMPACT_ATOMS: atom_id res chain seq x y z
N MET A 1 -15.51 19.32 1.44
CA MET A 1 -15.18 19.67 0.04
C MET A 1 -13.91 20.50 0.04
N GLN A 2 -12.84 19.99 -0.57
CA GLN A 2 -11.59 20.69 -0.82
C GLN A 2 -11.68 21.50 -2.14
N PRO A 3 -10.84 22.53 -2.34
CA PRO A 3 -10.90 23.39 -3.54
C PRO A 3 -10.75 22.65 -4.88
N SER A 4 -9.97 21.57 -4.93
CA SER A 4 -9.71 20.78 -6.14
C SER A 4 -9.35 19.33 -5.79
N ALA A 5 -9.32 18.45 -6.79
CA ALA A 5 -8.82 17.08 -6.65
C ALA A 5 -7.31 17.02 -6.29
N SER A 6 -6.55 18.06 -6.63
CA SER A 6 -5.14 18.20 -6.26
C SER A 6 -4.92 18.75 -4.84
N SER A 7 -5.97 19.22 -4.17
CA SER A 7 -5.86 19.79 -2.83
C SER A 7 -5.51 18.72 -1.80
N ILE A 8 -4.63 19.04 -0.86
CA ILE A 8 -4.16 18.11 0.18
C ILE A 8 -4.63 18.60 1.56
N ALA A 9 -5.26 17.72 2.33
CA ALA A 9 -5.58 17.96 3.74
C ALA A 9 -4.71 17.09 4.63
N LEU A 10 -3.88 17.72 5.47
CA LEU A 10 -3.08 17.04 6.49
C LEU A 10 -3.80 17.07 7.84
N ASN A 11 -4.16 15.89 8.33
CA ASN A 11 -4.71 15.67 9.67
C ASN A 11 -3.66 14.96 10.52
N ARG A 12 -3.15 15.68 11.53
CA ARG A 12 -2.15 15.15 12.46
C ARG A 12 -2.74 15.06 13.85
N VAL A 13 -2.68 13.86 14.44
CA VAL A 13 -3.06 13.66 15.83
C VAL A 13 -1.84 13.91 16.72
N LEU A 14 -1.99 14.84 17.67
CA LEU A 14 -0.96 15.20 18.65
C LEU A 14 -1.21 14.59 20.04
N GLY A 15 -2.42 14.05 20.27
CA GLY A 15 -2.78 13.35 21.50
C GLY A 15 -2.28 11.91 21.53
N SER A 16 -2.68 11.14 22.53
CA SER A 16 -2.32 9.72 22.70
C SER A 16 -3.34 8.73 22.10
N ASP A 17 -4.45 9.23 21.57
CA ASP A 17 -5.54 8.38 21.09
C ASP A 17 -5.28 7.83 19.68
N VAL A 18 -5.73 6.60 19.46
CA VAL A 18 -5.75 5.95 18.14
C VAL A 18 -6.81 6.62 17.25
N SER A 19 -6.50 6.79 15.97
CA SER A 19 -7.50 7.24 15.00
C SER A 19 -8.41 6.07 14.63
N VAL A 20 -9.67 6.10 15.07
CA VAL A 20 -10.65 5.06 14.78
C VAL A 20 -11.72 5.59 13.82
N ILE A 21 -11.71 5.11 12.58
CA ILE A 21 -12.65 5.49 11.52
C ILE A 21 -13.73 4.41 11.44
N GLN A 22 -14.96 4.77 11.83
CA GLN A 22 -16.11 3.85 11.86
C GLN A 22 -17.20 4.16 10.84
N GLY A 23 -17.25 5.40 10.36
CA GLY A 23 -18.28 5.87 9.45
C GLY A 23 -17.75 6.18 8.05
N ALA A 24 -18.41 7.12 7.39
CA ALA A 24 -18.02 7.59 6.07
C ALA A 24 -16.98 8.71 6.17
N LEU A 25 -15.92 8.61 5.37
CA LEU A 25 -14.91 9.64 5.19
C LEU A 25 -14.83 9.98 3.70
N ASN A 26 -15.35 11.15 3.34
CA ASN A 26 -15.45 11.57 1.94
C ASN A 26 -14.61 12.84 1.68
N ALA A 27 -13.70 12.78 0.72
CA ALA A 27 -12.92 13.93 0.27
C ALA A 27 -12.75 13.92 -1.25
N ASN A 28 -12.90 15.06 -1.91
CA ASN A 28 -12.71 15.12 -3.37
C ASN A 28 -11.24 15.23 -3.78
N GLY A 29 -10.33 15.51 -2.85
CA GLY A 29 -8.88 15.56 -3.07
C GLY A 29 -8.12 14.59 -2.18
N GLN A 30 -6.87 14.95 -1.85
CA GLN A 30 -5.95 14.07 -1.14
C GLN A 30 -6.06 14.26 0.37
N LEU A 31 -6.08 13.15 1.11
CA LEU A 31 -6.18 13.12 2.55
C LEU A 31 -4.94 12.44 3.15
N PHE A 32 -4.25 13.15 4.03
CA PHE A 32 -3.14 12.63 4.83
C PHE A 32 -3.61 12.52 6.28
N LEU A 33 -3.57 11.31 6.83
CA LEU A 33 -3.89 10.99 8.21
C LEU A 33 -2.64 10.47 8.91
N VAL A 34 -2.06 11.29 9.78
CA VAL A 34 -0.83 10.99 10.52
C VAL A 34 -1.17 10.84 12.00
N ASN A 35 -1.00 9.63 12.53
CA ASN A 35 -1.22 9.35 13.95
C ASN A 35 -0.22 8.31 14.48
N PRO A 36 0.81 8.72 15.22
CA PRO A 36 1.78 7.81 15.81
C PRO A 36 1.22 6.75 16.76
N ASN A 37 0.01 6.94 17.29
CA ASN A 37 -0.64 5.97 18.17
C ASN A 37 -1.33 4.84 17.40
N GLY A 38 -1.54 5.00 16.09
CA GLY A 38 -2.21 4.01 15.25
C GLY A 38 -3.39 4.56 14.46
N VAL A 39 -3.75 3.86 13.40
CA VAL A 39 -4.92 4.15 12.56
C VAL A 39 -5.71 2.86 12.33
N LEU A 40 -6.99 2.88 12.64
CA LEU A 40 -7.93 1.78 12.40
C LEU A 40 -9.08 2.26 11.53
N PHE A 41 -9.25 1.64 10.36
CA PHE A 41 -10.48 1.68 9.58
C PHE A 41 -11.29 0.44 9.94
N SER A 42 -12.33 0.60 10.74
CA SER A 42 -13.16 -0.51 11.23
C SER A 42 -13.99 -1.16 10.10
N PRO A 43 -14.68 -2.30 10.35
CA PRO A 43 -15.42 -3.02 9.30
C PRO A 43 -16.55 -2.20 8.65
N THR A 44 -17.10 -1.21 9.36
CA THR A 44 -18.16 -0.34 8.84
C THR A 44 -17.63 0.92 8.13
N ALA A 45 -16.31 1.13 8.12
CA ALA A 45 -15.71 2.31 7.53
C ALA A 45 -15.89 2.33 6.01
N GLN A 46 -16.26 3.48 5.47
CA GLN A 46 -16.34 3.74 4.04
C GLN A 46 -15.55 5.00 3.71
N VAL A 47 -14.38 4.84 3.13
CA VAL A 47 -13.48 5.95 2.78
C VAL A 47 -13.50 6.15 1.28
N ASN A 48 -14.01 7.29 0.81
CA ASN A 48 -14.02 7.67 -0.60
C ASN A 48 -13.25 8.98 -0.77
N VAL A 49 -12.04 8.91 -1.30
CA VAL A 49 -11.13 10.06 -1.39
C VAL A 49 -10.52 10.23 -2.78
N GLY A 50 -9.91 11.38 -3.09
CA GLY A 50 -9.05 11.50 -4.26
C GLY A 50 -7.80 10.63 -4.13
N SER A 51 -7.11 10.76 -3.00
CA SER A 51 -6.01 9.88 -2.56
C SER A 51 -5.98 9.80 -1.03
N LEU A 52 -5.44 8.72 -0.47
CA LEU A 52 -5.24 8.51 0.96
C LEU A 52 -3.77 8.26 1.27
N VAL A 53 -3.24 8.94 2.29
CA VAL A 53 -2.04 8.53 3.00
C VAL A 53 -2.41 8.34 4.46
N ALA A 54 -2.21 7.13 5.00
CA ALA A 54 -2.40 6.84 6.42
C ALA A 54 -1.06 6.38 7.02
N SER A 55 -0.56 7.10 8.02
CA SER A 55 0.78 6.88 8.56
C SER A 55 0.81 6.89 10.09
N THR A 56 1.56 5.96 10.68
CA THR A 56 2.00 6.06 12.10
C THR A 56 3.38 6.71 12.24
N LEU A 57 4.10 6.89 11.14
CA LEU A 57 5.30 7.70 11.10
C LEU A 57 4.91 9.18 10.93
N ASP A 58 5.65 10.09 11.56
CA ASP A 58 5.39 11.53 11.46
C ASP A 58 6.08 12.11 10.22
N ILE A 59 5.61 13.27 9.76
CA ILE A 59 6.21 14.05 8.67
C ILE A 59 6.50 15.45 9.19
N ARG A 60 7.62 16.07 8.83
CA ARG A 60 7.87 17.46 9.24
C ARG A 60 6.95 18.38 8.45
N ALA A 61 6.46 19.44 9.08
CA ALA A 61 5.59 20.40 8.39
C ALA A 61 6.30 21.03 7.17
N GLU A 62 7.59 21.33 7.30
CA GLU A 62 8.42 21.84 6.21
C GLU A 62 8.51 20.85 5.04
N ASP A 63 8.80 19.57 5.32
CA ASP A 63 8.84 18.50 4.34
C ASP A 63 7.51 18.37 3.58
N PHE A 64 6.39 18.37 4.32
CA PHE A 64 5.05 18.36 3.73
C PHE A 64 4.79 19.57 2.82
N MET A 65 5.10 20.79 3.30
CA MET A 65 4.88 22.02 2.54
C MET A 65 5.74 22.11 1.27
N ASN A 66 6.92 21.48 1.29
CA ASN A 66 7.83 21.40 0.15
C ASN A 66 7.52 20.24 -0.81
N GLY A 67 6.49 19.43 -0.53
CA GLY A 67 6.16 18.23 -1.30
C GLY A 67 7.18 17.10 -1.16
N ASN A 68 8.06 17.17 -0.16
CA ASN A 68 9.01 16.13 0.19
C ASN A 68 8.36 15.19 1.21
N TYR A 69 7.63 14.17 0.77
CA TYR A 69 6.91 13.28 1.70
C TYR A 69 7.84 12.24 2.32
N LEU A 70 8.68 12.69 3.26
CA LEU A 70 9.55 11.87 4.09
C LEU A 70 8.90 11.64 5.45
N PHE A 71 8.42 10.43 5.67
CA PHE A 71 7.83 10.01 6.94
C PHE A 71 8.89 9.32 7.79
N SER A 72 8.95 9.65 9.08
CA SER A 72 9.89 9.03 10.01
C SER A 72 9.34 8.97 11.44
N GLY A 73 9.78 7.98 12.21
CA GLY A 73 9.44 7.90 13.63
C GLY A 73 9.62 6.49 14.20
N ASN A 74 9.68 6.40 15.53
CA ASN A 74 9.89 5.12 16.22
C ASN A 74 8.56 4.44 16.62
N SER A 75 7.43 4.84 16.03
CA SER A 75 6.14 4.23 16.36
C SER A 75 6.15 2.74 16.03
N THR A 76 5.72 1.92 16.98
CA THR A 76 5.45 0.49 16.78
C THR A 76 3.97 0.21 16.51
N ALA A 77 3.13 1.25 16.51
CA ALA A 77 1.71 1.15 16.23
C ALA A 77 1.44 0.81 14.76
N GLY A 78 0.27 0.24 14.51
CA GLY A 78 -0.14 -0.23 13.19
C GLY A 78 -1.10 0.69 12.46
N VAL A 79 -1.16 0.50 11.14
CA VAL A 79 -2.29 0.91 10.30
C VAL A 79 -3.09 -0.35 9.96
N LYS A 80 -4.36 -0.40 10.39
CA LYS A 80 -5.26 -1.53 10.14
C LYS A 80 -6.44 -1.10 9.29
N ASN A 81 -6.69 -1.80 8.19
CA ASN A 81 -7.89 -1.67 7.38
C ASN A 81 -8.75 -2.93 7.46
N GLU A 82 -9.96 -2.78 7.99
CA GLU A 82 -11.02 -3.80 8.02
C GLU A 82 -12.24 -3.35 7.18
N GLY A 83 -12.27 -2.09 6.74
CA GLY A 83 -13.38 -1.49 6.00
C GLY A 83 -13.15 -1.39 4.49
N LEU A 84 -13.85 -0.45 3.85
CA LEU A 84 -13.72 -0.13 2.43
C LEU A 84 -12.97 1.19 2.22
N ILE A 85 -11.88 1.15 1.45
CA ILE A 85 -11.14 2.33 0.98
C ILE A 85 -11.18 2.36 -0.54
N THR A 86 -11.71 3.44 -1.09
CA THR A 86 -11.81 3.67 -2.54
C THR A 86 -11.25 5.03 -2.90
N THR A 87 -10.39 5.09 -3.91
CA THR A 87 -9.91 6.35 -4.47
C THR A 87 -10.66 6.72 -5.75
N ALA A 88 -10.54 7.99 -6.16
CA ALA A 88 -10.80 8.38 -7.54
C ALA A 88 -9.82 7.67 -8.51
N ASN A 89 -10.12 7.72 -9.81
CA ASN A 89 -9.20 7.27 -10.86
C ASN A 89 -7.86 8.00 -10.74
N ASP A 90 -6.76 7.28 -11.01
CA ASP A 90 -5.38 7.75 -10.87
C ASP A 90 -4.98 8.12 -9.43
N GLY A 91 -5.89 7.94 -8.46
CA GLY A 91 -5.67 8.16 -7.04
C GLY A 91 -4.72 7.14 -6.43
N SER A 92 -4.22 7.41 -5.22
CA SER A 92 -3.33 6.47 -4.54
C SER A 92 -3.71 6.26 -3.09
N VAL A 93 -3.54 5.05 -2.59
CA VAL A 93 -3.58 4.71 -1.17
C VAL A 93 -2.17 4.35 -0.72
N ALA A 94 -1.61 5.07 0.25
CA ALA A 94 -0.34 4.74 0.89
C ALA A 94 -0.55 4.48 2.38
N LEU A 95 -0.21 3.26 2.83
CA LEU A 95 -0.21 2.87 4.24
C LEU A 95 1.25 2.80 4.71
N ILE A 96 1.61 3.54 5.77
CA ILE A 96 3.01 3.69 6.22
C ILE A 96 3.09 3.47 7.74
N ALA A 97 3.76 2.42 8.19
CA ALA A 97 3.85 2.09 9.62
C ALA A 97 4.97 1.09 9.90
N ALA A 98 5.16 0.67 11.15
CA ALA A 98 5.92 -0.55 11.43
C ALA A 98 5.09 -1.82 11.13
N ARG A 99 3.77 -1.76 11.33
CA ARG A 99 2.83 -2.86 11.10
C ARG A 99 1.65 -2.40 10.25
N ILE A 100 1.35 -3.13 9.19
CA ILE A 100 0.23 -2.83 8.30
C ILE A 100 -0.62 -4.09 8.14
N GLU A 101 -1.91 -4.00 8.43
CA GLU A 101 -2.85 -5.11 8.31
C GLU A 101 -4.01 -4.69 7.43
N ASN A 102 -4.28 -5.44 6.37
CA ASN A 102 -5.45 -5.24 5.52
C ASN A 102 -6.27 -6.54 5.49
N THR A 103 -7.45 -6.50 6.10
CA THR A 103 -8.47 -7.55 6.04
C THR A 103 -9.74 -7.07 5.32
N GLY A 104 -9.86 -5.75 5.11
CA GLY A 104 -10.92 -5.12 4.32
C GLY A 104 -10.62 -5.08 2.83
N SER A 105 -11.10 -4.04 2.16
CA SER A 105 -10.92 -3.83 0.71
C SER A 105 -10.31 -2.46 0.42
N ILE A 106 -9.31 -2.44 -0.47
CA ILE A 106 -8.70 -1.22 -1.02
C ILE A 106 -8.87 -1.23 -2.54
N THR A 107 -9.38 -0.15 -3.13
CA THR A 107 -9.57 -0.01 -4.57
C THR A 107 -9.05 1.34 -5.07
N ALA A 108 -8.10 1.31 -6.00
CA ALA A 108 -7.49 2.49 -6.60
C ALA A 108 -7.38 2.32 -8.14
N PRO A 109 -8.47 2.58 -8.89
CA PRO A 109 -8.49 2.37 -10.34
C PRO A 109 -7.45 3.25 -11.05
N GLN A 110 -6.64 2.66 -11.93
CA GLN A 110 -5.53 3.34 -12.65
C GLN A 110 -4.51 3.99 -11.70
N GLY A 111 -4.56 3.61 -10.42
CA GLY A 111 -3.91 4.27 -9.32
C GLY A 111 -2.82 3.42 -8.69
N ASN A 112 -2.47 3.73 -7.44
CA ASN A 112 -1.48 2.97 -6.70
C ASN A 112 -2.00 2.53 -5.34
N VAL A 113 -1.68 1.31 -4.91
CA VAL A 113 -1.80 0.87 -3.52
C VAL A 113 -0.41 0.52 -3.01
N LEU A 114 0.06 1.31 -2.05
CA LEU A 114 1.44 1.34 -1.57
C LEU A 114 1.45 1.00 -0.07
N MET A 115 2.28 0.05 0.35
CA MET A 115 2.42 -0.30 1.77
C MET A 115 3.90 -0.34 2.13
N GLY A 116 4.31 0.58 3.01
CA GLY A 116 5.72 0.75 3.38
C GLY A 116 5.90 0.49 4.86
N ALA A 117 6.47 -0.66 5.20
CA ALA A 117 6.75 -1.03 6.57
C ALA A 117 8.21 -0.71 6.96
N GLY A 118 8.40 0.24 7.86
CA GLY A 118 9.73 0.70 8.27
C GLY A 118 9.72 1.86 9.26
N ARG A 119 10.90 2.44 9.50
CA ARG A 119 11.12 3.58 10.40
C ARG A 119 11.22 4.92 9.65
N THR A 120 11.79 4.90 8.45
CA THR A 120 11.89 6.06 7.56
C THR A 120 11.43 5.64 6.18
N VAL A 121 10.36 6.27 5.69
CA VAL A 121 9.70 5.92 4.44
C VAL A 121 9.49 7.16 3.60
N ARG A 122 9.97 7.13 2.36
CA ARG A 122 9.80 8.20 1.39
C ARG A 122 8.70 7.83 0.40
N LEU A 123 7.72 8.72 0.24
CA LEU A 123 6.64 8.60 -0.72
C LEU A 123 6.85 9.62 -1.85
N ASN A 124 6.83 9.17 -3.11
CA ASN A 124 6.97 10.03 -4.27
C ASN A 124 5.98 9.64 -5.37
N LEU A 125 4.74 10.14 -5.28
CA LEU A 125 3.67 9.82 -6.21
C LEU A 125 3.94 10.28 -7.66
N GLY A 126 4.81 11.29 -7.85
CA GLY A 126 5.20 11.78 -9.18
C GLY A 126 6.45 11.12 -9.77
N GLY A 127 7.21 10.37 -8.96
CA GLY A 127 8.48 9.77 -9.37
C GLY A 127 8.35 8.38 -9.98
N PRO A 128 9.45 7.84 -10.52
CA PRO A 128 9.51 6.45 -11.00
C PRO A 128 9.45 5.45 -9.85
N VAL A 129 10.05 5.77 -8.70
CA VAL A 129 9.96 4.98 -7.46
C VAL A 129 8.92 5.63 -6.56
N LYS A 130 7.76 4.98 -6.42
CA LYS A 130 6.61 5.54 -5.69
C LYS A 130 6.78 5.51 -4.18
N LEU A 131 7.43 4.47 -3.65
CA LEU A 131 7.61 4.24 -2.22
C LEU A 131 8.99 3.63 -1.96
N GLU A 132 9.71 4.16 -0.98
CA GLU A 132 11.03 3.65 -0.58
C GLU A 132 11.12 3.58 0.94
N VAL A 133 11.47 2.42 1.49
CA VAL A 133 11.80 2.27 2.91
C VAL A 133 13.31 2.45 3.09
N GLN A 134 13.70 3.63 3.56
CA GLN A 134 15.11 4.01 3.73
C GLN A 134 15.71 3.33 4.96
N GLU A 135 14.98 3.37 6.07
CA GLU A 135 15.38 2.73 7.33
C GLU A 135 14.32 1.73 7.78
N GLY A 136 14.76 0.53 8.14
CA GLY A 136 13.89 -0.49 8.70
C GLY A 136 13.49 -0.20 10.15
N ALA A 137 12.43 -0.86 10.61
CA ALA A 137 12.04 -0.87 12.02
C ALA A 137 12.52 -2.16 12.71
N LEU A 138 12.48 -2.21 14.05
CA LEU A 138 12.91 -3.39 14.82
C LEU A 138 12.14 -4.66 14.45
N ASN A 139 10.85 -4.53 14.16
CA ASN A 139 10.07 -5.59 13.54
C ASN A 139 9.12 -4.93 12.56
N THR A 140 9.06 -5.44 11.35
CA THR A 140 8.11 -5.00 10.34
C THR A 140 7.21 -6.12 9.90
N LEU A 141 5.94 -5.78 9.70
CA LEU A 141 4.91 -6.73 9.29
C LEU A 141 3.97 -6.06 8.32
N ILE A 142 3.71 -6.73 7.20
CA ILE A 142 2.59 -6.44 6.31
C ILE A 142 1.76 -7.72 6.20
N GLU A 143 0.51 -7.67 6.64
CA GLU A 143 -0.48 -8.73 6.44
C GLU A 143 -1.53 -8.28 5.44
N GLN A 144 -1.57 -8.92 4.26
CA GLN A 144 -2.60 -8.72 3.24
C GLN A 144 -3.49 -9.95 3.16
N GLY A 145 -4.54 -9.98 3.98
CA GLY A 145 -5.56 -11.02 3.97
C GLY A 145 -6.86 -10.61 3.26
N GLY A 146 -7.08 -9.31 3.08
CA GLY A 146 -8.25 -8.74 2.40
C GLY A 146 -8.10 -8.66 0.88
N ALA A 147 -8.77 -7.67 0.29
CA ALA A 147 -8.70 -7.40 -1.15
C ALA A 147 -7.95 -6.08 -1.44
N VAL A 148 -7.09 -6.11 -2.44
CA VAL A 148 -6.44 -4.93 -3.02
C VAL A 148 -6.67 -4.94 -4.53
N ARG A 149 -7.20 -3.86 -5.10
CA ARG A 149 -7.44 -3.73 -6.54
C ARG A 149 -6.89 -2.40 -7.08
N ALA A 150 -5.93 -2.46 -7.99
CA ALA A 150 -5.32 -1.31 -8.65
C ALA A 150 -5.15 -1.55 -10.16
N ASN A 151 -6.23 -1.92 -10.84
CA ASN A 151 -6.20 -2.24 -12.27
C ASN A 151 -5.71 -1.04 -13.10
N GLY A 152 -4.78 -1.32 -14.03
CA GLY A 152 -4.07 -0.31 -14.82
C GLY A 152 -3.04 0.49 -14.02
N GLY A 153 -2.67 0.02 -12.83
CA GLY A 153 -1.79 0.72 -11.90
C GLY A 153 -0.89 -0.22 -11.11
N LEU A 154 -0.46 0.20 -9.93
CA LEU A 154 0.60 -0.46 -9.16
C LEU A 154 0.10 -0.90 -7.78
N VAL A 155 0.40 -2.14 -7.41
CA VAL A 155 0.40 -2.59 -6.01
C VAL A 155 1.85 -2.82 -5.58
N TYR A 156 2.30 -2.12 -4.55
CA TYR A 156 3.68 -2.20 -4.08
C TYR A 156 3.73 -2.33 -2.55
N LEU A 157 4.14 -3.50 -2.08
CA LEU A 157 4.34 -3.79 -0.66
C LEU A 157 5.83 -3.93 -0.40
N THR A 158 6.35 -3.21 0.58
CA THR A 158 7.75 -3.34 0.99
C THR A 158 7.93 -3.22 2.49
N ALA A 159 8.79 -4.07 3.05
CA ALA A 159 9.08 -4.11 4.48
C ALA A 159 10.58 -4.26 4.72
N LYS A 160 11.15 -3.42 5.59
CA LYS A 160 12.58 -3.43 5.94
C LYS A 160 12.83 -3.57 7.44
N ALA A 161 13.83 -4.35 7.83
CA ALA A 161 14.20 -4.59 9.24
C ALA A 161 15.42 -3.74 9.66
N ALA A 162 15.57 -3.45 10.95
CA ALA A 162 16.61 -2.55 11.48
C ALA A 162 17.95 -3.22 11.86
N GLY A 163 18.19 -4.48 11.47
CA GLY A 163 19.44 -5.21 11.74
C GLY A 163 19.22 -6.69 12.08
N ASP A 164 20.29 -7.45 12.32
CA ASP A 164 20.29 -8.93 12.24
C ASP A 164 19.36 -9.67 13.23
N LEU A 165 18.88 -9.00 14.29
CA LEU A 165 17.94 -9.56 15.27
C LEU A 165 16.47 -9.19 14.98
N ALA A 166 16.23 -8.39 13.94
CA ALA A 166 14.91 -7.88 13.56
C ALA A 166 14.25 -8.81 12.52
N ALA A 167 12.93 -8.95 12.60
CA ALA A 167 12.15 -9.64 11.59
C ALA A 167 11.47 -8.65 10.63
N SER A 168 11.56 -8.90 9.33
CA SER A 168 10.73 -8.24 8.31
C SER A 168 9.87 -9.29 7.61
N VAL A 169 8.55 -9.15 7.69
CA VAL A 169 7.61 -10.15 7.19
C VAL A 169 6.57 -9.49 6.30
N ILE A 170 6.34 -10.09 5.13
CA ILE A 170 5.17 -9.83 4.29
C ILE A 170 4.40 -11.13 4.16
N ASN A 171 3.18 -11.17 4.68
CA ASN A 171 2.27 -12.30 4.58
C ASN A 171 1.10 -11.92 3.67
N HIS A 172 0.98 -12.59 2.53
CA HIS A 172 -0.13 -12.42 1.62
C HIS A 172 -1.00 -13.67 1.62
N THR A 173 -2.28 -13.53 1.96
CA THR A 173 -3.26 -14.63 1.96
C THR A 173 -4.56 -14.28 1.23
N GLY A 174 -4.76 -13.00 0.93
CA GLY A 174 -5.96 -12.47 0.29
C GLY A 174 -5.88 -12.42 -1.23
N ILE A 175 -6.48 -11.38 -1.81
CA ILE A 175 -6.51 -11.12 -3.25
C ILE A 175 -5.83 -9.79 -3.53
N THR A 176 -4.80 -9.81 -4.36
CA THR A 176 -4.18 -8.60 -4.92
C THR A 176 -4.32 -8.62 -6.44
N GLU A 177 -5.04 -7.65 -6.97
CA GLU A 177 -5.35 -7.51 -8.40
C GLU A 177 -4.78 -6.19 -8.93
N ALA A 178 -3.95 -6.27 -9.96
CA ALA A 178 -3.51 -5.14 -10.77
C ALA A 178 -3.54 -5.59 -12.23
N ARG A 179 -4.74 -5.78 -12.77
CA ARG A 179 -4.91 -6.20 -14.17
C ARG A 179 -4.51 -5.09 -15.13
N ALA A 180 -3.92 -5.44 -16.26
CA ALA A 180 -3.69 -4.46 -17.31
C ALA A 180 -5.02 -4.06 -17.99
N LEU A 181 -5.05 -2.86 -18.55
CA LEU A 181 -6.23 -2.30 -19.23
C LEU A 181 -6.05 -2.33 -20.75
N SER A 182 -7.17 -2.41 -21.46
CA SER A 182 -7.23 -2.36 -22.94
C SER A 182 -6.66 -1.07 -23.53
N THR A 183 -6.52 -0.02 -22.73
CA THR A 183 -5.86 1.24 -23.10
C THR A 183 -4.33 1.13 -23.19
N GLY A 184 -3.76 -0.02 -22.78
CA GLY A 184 -2.32 -0.26 -22.74
C GLY A 184 -1.66 0.04 -21.39
N ALA A 185 -2.42 0.52 -20.40
CA ALA A 185 -1.92 0.68 -19.04
C ALA A 185 -1.60 -0.69 -18.44
N LYS A 186 -0.32 -0.90 -18.10
CA LYS A 186 0.14 -2.13 -17.45
C LYS A 186 -0.28 -2.12 -15.99
N GLY A 187 -0.61 -3.28 -15.47
CA GLY A 187 -0.79 -3.47 -14.04
C GLY A 187 0.39 -4.25 -13.46
N GLU A 188 0.86 -3.82 -12.29
CA GLU A 188 2.09 -4.37 -11.70
C GLU A 188 1.88 -4.65 -10.21
N ILE A 189 2.41 -5.79 -9.73
CA ILE A 189 2.35 -6.21 -8.33
C ILE A 189 3.77 -6.52 -7.85
N TYR A 190 4.17 -5.92 -6.74
CA TYR A 190 5.46 -6.15 -6.11
C TYR A 190 5.30 -6.45 -4.62
N LEU A 191 5.83 -7.58 -4.16
CA LEU A 191 5.98 -7.95 -2.76
C LEU A 191 7.47 -8.03 -2.41
N MET A 192 8.02 -6.93 -1.89
CA MET A 192 9.46 -6.72 -1.70
C MET A 192 9.85 -6.75 -0.22
N GLY A 193 10.22 -7.92 0.27
CA GLY A 193 10.81 -8.05 1.59
C GLY A 193 12.28 -7.61 1.62
N ASP A 194 12.80 -7.48 2.84
CA ASP A 194 14.22 -7.20 3.06
C ASP A 194 15.11 -8.32 2.47
N MET A 195 16.11 -7.96 1.66
CA MET A 195 16.98 -8.94 0.99
C MET A 195 17.98 -9.62 1.93
N ALA A 196 18.24 -9.05 3.11
CA ALA A 196 19.15 -9.60 4.09
C ALA A 196 18.43 -10.34 5.22
N LEU A 197 17.20 -9.92 5.57
CA LEU A 197 16.49 -10.36 6.79
C LEU A 197 15.00 -10.65 6.57
N GLY A 198 14.50 -10.48 5.35
CA GLY A 198 13.08 -10.49 5.04
C GLY A 198 12.55 -11.87 4.72
N LYS A 199 11.31 -12.12 5.15
CA LYS A 199 10.50 -13.26 4.72
C LYS A 199 9.28 -12.75 3.98
N VAL A 200 9.02 -13.32 2.81
CA VAL A 200 7.77 -13.12 2.07
C VAL A 200 7.05 -14.47 1.99
N GLU A 201 5.84 -14.55 2.51
CA GLU A 201 4.95 -15.70 2.39
C GLU A 201 3.78 -15.34 1.49
N VAL A 202 3.60 -16.10 0.41
CA VAL A 202 2.56 -15.85 -0.58
C VAL A 202 1.61 -17.03 -0.68
N ALA A 203 0.35 -16.78 -0.35
CA ALA A 203 -0.81 -17.61 -0.59
C ALA A 203 -1.91 -16.76 -1.25
N GLY A 204 -3.13 -17.28 -1.38
CA GLY A 204 -4.24 -16.53 -1.95
C GLY A 204 -4.08 -16.28 -3.45
N THR A 205 -4.37 -15.06 -3.93
CA THR A 205 -4.35 -14.71 -5.36
C THR A 205 -3.53 -13.46 -5.66
N LEU A 206 -2.60 -13.55 -6.60
CA LEU A 206 -1.95 -12.43 -7.26
C LEU A 206 -2.36 -12.43 -8.74
N ASP A 207 -3.05 -11.38 -9.19
CA ASP A 207 -3.62 -11.29 -10.54
C ASP A 207 -3.20 -9.99 -11.22
N ALA A 208 -2.27 -10.11 -12.17
CA ALA A 208 -1.90 -9.05 -13.11
C ALA A 208 -2.24 -9.45 -14.55
N SER A 209 -3.30 -10.23 -14.76
CA SER A 209 -3.77 -10.63 -16.08
C SER A 209 -4.34 -9.45 -16.89
N THR A 210 -4.62 -9.68 -18.17
CA THR A 210 -5.49 -8.81 -18.98
C THR A 210 -6.65 -9.63 -19.54
N PRO A 211 -7.90 -9.34 -19.13
CA PRO A 211 -9.06 -10.09 -19.59
C PRO A 211 -9.44 -9.76 -21.04
N GLU A 212 -9.00 -8.61 -21.56
CA GLU A 212 -9.35 -8.11 -22.89
C GLU A 212 -8.11 -8.09 -23.82
N ASN A 213 -7.90 -6.99 -24.54
CA ASN A 213 -6.77 -6.80 -25.45
C ASN A 213 -5.54 -6.29 -24.68
N GLY A 214 -4.35 -6.62 -25.18
CA GLY A 214 -3.08 -6.18 -24.60
C GLY A 214 -2.28 -7.32 -23.98
N ASN A 215 -1.12 -6.98 -23.42
CA ASN A 215 -0.26 -7.95 -22.75
C ASN A 215 -0.61 -8.02 -21.26
N GLY A 216 -0.29 -9.15 -20.64
CA GLY A 216 -0.33 -9.30 -19.19
C GLY A 216 0.63 -8.34 -18.49
N GLY A 217 0.37 -8.14 -17.20
CA GLY A 217 1.13 -7.27 -16.32
C GLY A 217 2.43 -7.90 -15.79
N PHE A 218 2.85 -7.45 -14.62
CA PHE A 218 4.10 -7.90 -14.00
C PHE A 218 3.85 -8.26 -12.54
N ILE A 219 4.39 -9.40 -12.08
CA ILE A 219 4.35 -9.80 -10.67
C ILE A 219 5.77 -10.15 -10.22
N GLU A 220 6.27 -9.45 -9.18
CA GLU A 220 7.55 -9.78 -8.56
C GLU A 220 7.41 -9.97 -7.05
N THR A 221 8.09 -11.00 -6.55
CA THR A 221 8.20 -11.30 -5.12
C THR A 221 9.66 -11.58 -4.79
N SER A 222 10.26 -10.78 -3.91
CA SER A 222 11.69 -10.84 -3.62
C SER A 222 11.96 -10.59 -2.14
N ALA A 223 12.80 -11.40 -1.51
CA ALA A 223 13.29 -11.26 -0.13
C ALA A 223 14.47 -12.22 0.11
N LEU A 224 15.06 -12.23 1.32
CA LEU A 224 16.00 -13.28 1.73
C LEU A 224 15.37 -14.67 1.61
N THR A 225 14.14 -14.83 2.10
CA THR A 225 13.37 -16.07 1.98
C THR A 225 11.99 -15.77 1.41
N VAL A 226 11.67 -16.42 0.29
CA VAL A 226 10.33 -16.40 -0.31
C VAL A 226 9.72 -17.79 -0.18
N THR A 227 8.54 -17.88 0.43
CA THR A 227 7.75 -19.10 0.54
C THR A 227 6.47 -18.93 -0.25
N ILE A 228 6.27 -19.78 -1.25
CA ILE A 228 5.05 -19.81 -2.06
C ILE A 228 4.23 -21.01 -1.61
N ASN A 229 2.98 -20.77 -1.19
CA ASN A 229 2.07 -21.82 -0.75
C ASN A 229 1.51 -22.60 -1.94
N ASP A 230 1.31 -23.92 -1.78
CA ASP A 230 0.82 -24.82 -2.84
C ASP A 230 -0.54 -24.39 -3.42
N THR A 231 -1.37 -23.68 -2.66
CA THR A 231 -2.68 -23.22 -3.11
C THR A 231 -2.69 -21.78 -3.64
N VAL A 232 -1.53 -21.15 -3.82
CA VAL A 232 -1.48 -19.81 -4.42
C VAL A 232 -1.99 -19.86 -5.86
N HIS A 233 -2.72 -18.82 -6.26
CA HIS A 233 -3.06 -18.58 -7.65
C HIS A 233 -2.33 -17.32 -8.14
N VAL A 234 -1.40 -17.49 -9.07
CA VAL A 234 -0.65 -16.39 -9.69
C VAL A 234 -0.98 -16.37 -11.18
N THR A 235 -1.43 -15.24 -11.71
CA THR A 235 -1.72 -15.12 -13.13
C THR A 235 -1.29 -13.77 -13.70
N THR A 236 -0.64 -13.84 -14.86
CA THR A 236 -0.34 -12.72 -15.74
C THR A 236 -0.88 -12.99 -17.14
N ALA A 237 -1.89 -13.85 -17.26
CA ALA A 237 -2.41 -14.32 -18.54
C ALA A 237 -2.98 -13.16 -19.38
N ALA A 238 -2.82 -13.27 -20.70
CA ALA A 238 -3.44 -12.35 -21.65
C ALA A 238 -4.35 -13.11 -22.62
N THR A 239 -5.57 -12.60 -22.83
CA THR A 239 -6.53 -13.24 -23.75
C THR A 239 -6.11 -13.09 -25.23
N ALA A 240 -5.60 -11.92 -25.63
CA ALA A 240 -5.26 -11.62 -27.02
C ALA A 240 -3.80 -11.18 -27.25
N GLY A 241 -3.01 -10.95 -26.19
CA GLY A 241 -1.61 -10.53 -26.27
C GLY A 241 -0.64 -11.53 -25.66
N GLN A 242 0.56 -11.06 -25.32
CA GLN A 242 1.55 -11.87 -24.62
C GLN A 242 1.21 -11.94 -23.14
N ASN A 243 1.39 -13.11 -22.53
CA ASN A 243 1.38 -13.22 -21.07
C ASN A 243 2.45 -12.30 -20.47
N GLY A 244 2.16 -11.82 -19.27
CA GLY A 244 3.10 -11.02 -18.49
C GLY A 244 4.23 -11.84 -17.88
N GLN A 245 4.96 -11.22 -16.98
CA GLN A 245 6.10 -11.84 -16.27
C GLN A 245 5.80 -12.02 -14.80
#